data_AF-S7RL45-F1
#
_entry.id   AF-S7RL45-F1
#
_cell.length_a   1.000
_cell.length_b   1.000
_cell.length_c   1.000
_cell.angle_alpha   90.00
_cell.angle_beta   90.00
_cell.angle_gamma   90.00
#
_symmetry.space_group_name_H-M   'P 1'
#
loop_
_entity.id
_entity.type
_entity.pdbx_description
1 polymer ?
#
loop_
_entity_poly.entity_id
_entity_poly.type
_entity_poly.pdbx_seq_one_letter_code
_entity_poly.pdbx_strand_id
1 'polypeptide(L)'
;PVDAITNRSKESNTTVVSSFSDIDLDAAAKAATGATLALVFINADSGEHALTVEGKAGDRNNLSAWHSEYSLVNAVAALTNNTIGVVNAVGPVLVEAWIDHSNVTALIWSGVPGQEAGMQLLVDVSWGDYNPSGRLPYAVATNQRDYPAQIDFHSSSSITQIPYNEGTFIDYRHFDSVWITALGRVNLHL
;
A
#
# COMPACT_ATOMS: atom_id res chain seq x y z
N PRO A 1 -6.72 -13.36 -2.68
CA PRO A 1 -7.65 -12.52 -1.87
C PRO A 1 -9.13 -12.82 -2.12
N VAL A 2 -9.62 -12.64 -3.36
CA VAL A 2 -11.05 -12.75 -3.71
C VAL A 2 -11.64 -14.11 -3.36
N ASP A 3 -10.92 -15.21 -3.60
CA ASP A 3 -11.42 -16.57 -3.33
C ASP A 3 -11.65 -16.80 -1.84
N ALA A 4 -10.73 -16.33 -0.99
CA ALA A 4 -10.84 -16.45 0.45
C ALA A 4 -12.03 -15.63 0.99
N ILE A 5 -12.16 -14.38 0.55
CA ILE A 5 -13.29 -13.50 0.89
C ILE A 5 -14.62 -14.12 0.45
N THR A 6 -14.69 -14.60 -0.80
CA THR A 6 -15.90 -15.21 -1.37
C THR A 6 -16.27 -16.52 -0.66
N ASN A 7 -15.27 -17.28 -0.21
CA ASN A 7 -15.54 -18.50 0.56
C ASN A 7 -16.05 -18.19 1.96
N ARG A 8 -15.45 -17.22 2.67
CA ARG A 8 -15.93 -16.81 4.00
C ARG A 8 -17.30 -16.14 3.94
N SER A 9 -17.58 -15.36 2.90
CA SER A 9 -18.85 -14.63 2.76
C SER A 9 -20.07 -15.57 2.69
N LYS A 10 -19.89 -16.82 2.24
CA LYS A 10 -20.93 -17.86 2.21
C LYS A 10 -21.46 -18.19 3.61
N GLU A 11 -20.63 -18.11 4.64
CA GLU A 11 -21.03 -18.40 6.03
C GLU A 11 -21.92 -17.29 6.61
N SER A 12 -21.79 -16.06 6.09
CA SER A 12 -22.55 -14.88 6.54
C SER A 12 -23.66 -14.46 5.57
N ASN A 13 -23.91 -15.24 4.51
CA ASN A 13 -24.84 -14.91 3.42
C ASN A 13 -24.57 -13.53 2.79
N THR A 14 -23.30 -13.13 2.73
CA THR A 14 -22.87 -11.83 2.18
C THR A 14 -22.57 -11.97 0.69
N THR A 15 -23.10 -11.05 -0.11
CA THR A 15 -22.81 -10.98 -1.56
C THR A 15 -21.46 -10.31 -1.78
N VAL A 16 -20.61 -10.92 -2.61
CA VAL A 16 -19.30 -10.38 -2.98
C VAL A 16 -19.33 -10.05 -4.47
N VAL A 17 -18.96 -8.81 -4.81
CA VAL A 17 -18.76 -8.34 -6.18
C VAL A 17 -17.31 -7.88 -6.28
N SER A 18 -16.61 -8.30 -7.34
CA SER A 18 -15.18 -8.02 -7.51
C SER A 18 -14.89 -7.39 -8.87
N SER A 19 -14.00 -6.41 -8.88
CA SER A 19 -13.29 -5.94 -10.07
C SER A 19 -11.82 -6.32 -9.93
N PHE A 20 -11.19 -6.76 -11.02
CA PHE A 20 -9.78 -7.17 -11.05
C PHE A 20 -8.89 -6.22 -11.83
N SER A 21 -9.45 -5.13 -12.35
CA SER A 21 -8.69 -4.07 -13.00
C SER A 21 -8.40 -2.96 -12.01
N ASP A 22 -7.14 -2.58 -11.93
CA ASP A 22 -6.59 -1.48 -11.15
C ASP A 22 -6.63 -0.13 -11.91
N ILE A 23 -6.88 -0.17 -13.22
CA ILE A 23 -7.00 1.02 -14.09
C ILE A 23 -8.44 1.36 -14.49
N ASP A 24 -9.37 0.39 -14.48
CA ASP A 24 -10.77 0.59 -14.88
C ASP A 24 -11.60 1.10 -13.69
N LEU A 25 -11.63 2.42 -13.54
CA LEU A 25 -12.39 3.10 -12.49
C LEU A 25 -13.90 2.89 -12.63
N ASP A 26 -14.43 2.69 -13.84
CA ASP A 26 -15.87 2.46 -14.05
C ASP A 26 -16.28 1.06 -13.58
N ALA A 27 -15.43 0.05 -13.84
CA ALA A 27 -15.64 -1.30 -13.32
C ALA A 27 -15.54 -1.32 -11.79
N ALA A 28 -14.57 -0.61 -11.21
CA ALA A 28 -14.45 -0.46 -9.76
C ALA A 28 -15.67 0.24 -9.15
N ALA A 29 -16.14 1.33 -9.76
CA ALA A 29 -17.33 2.05 -9.34
C ALA A 29 -18.59 1.17 -9.38
N LYS A 30 -18.77 0.38 -10.44
CA LYS A 30 -19.87 -0.59 -10.55
C LYS A 30 -19.81 -1.65 -9.46
N ALA A 31 -18.62 -2.16 -9.13
CA ALA A 31 -18.44 -3.15 -8.06
C ALA A 31 -18.73 -2.55 -6.67
N ALA A 32 -18.38 -1.28 -6.43
CA ALA A 32 -18.58 -0.59 -5.17
C ALA A 32 -20.02 -0.08 -4.96
N THR A 33 -20.80 0.10 -6.03
CA THR A 33 -22.15 0.68 -5.96
C THR A 33 -23.08 -0.19 -5.11
N GLY A 34 -23.59 0.39 -4.01
CA GLY A 34 -24.48 -0.30 -3.08
C GLY A 34 -23.77 -1.25 -2.10
N ALA A 35 -22.43 -1.32 -2.13
CA ALA A 35 -21.66 -2.08 -1.16
C ALA A 35 -21.73 -1.45 0.24
N THR A 36 -21.82 -2.27 1.27
CA THR A 36 -21.75 -1.84 2.68
C THR A 36 -20.31 -1.73 3.21
N LEU A 37 -19.38 -2.40 2.53
CA LEU A 37 -17.95 -2.40 2.78
C LEU A 37 -17.24 -2.60 1.45
N ALA A 38 -16.21 -1.80 1.17
CA ALA A 38 -15.36 -1.96 0.00
C ALA A 38 -13.92 -2.21 0.43
N LEU A 39 -13.33 -3.30 -0.08
CA LEU A 39 -11.91 -3.60 0.08
C LEU A 39 -11.18 -3.22 -1.22
N VAL A 40 -10.24 -2.28 -1.15
CA VAL A 40 -9.45 -1.83 -2.30
C VAL A 40 -8.01 -2.28 -2.13
N PHE A 41 -7.54 -3.14 -3.04
CA PHE A 41 -6.17 -3.64 -3.01
C PHE A 41 -5.25 -2.74 -3.82
N ILE A 42 -4.12 -2.37 -3.21
CA ILE A 42 -3.12 -1.44 -3.71
C ILE A 42 -1.79 -2.18 -3.70
N ASN A 43 -1.06 -2.13 -4.81
CA ASN A 43 0.20 -2.83 -4.98
C ASN A 43 1.33 -1.87 -5.35
N ALA A 44 2.54 -2.18 -4.90
CA ALA A 44 3.75 -1.55 -5.40
C ALA A 44 4.90 -2.56 -5.41
N ASP A 45 5.43 -2.82 -6.60
CA ASP A 45 6.43 -3.87 -6.82
C ASP A 45 7.83 -3.30 -7.13
N SER A 46 8.85 -4.12 -6.91
CA SER A 46 10.27 -3.88 -7.19
C SER A 46 11.01 -5.22 -7.29
N GLY A 47 12.21 -5.24 -7.87
CA GLY A 47 12.96 -6.49 -7.99
C GLY A 47 14.44 -6.30 -8.24
N GLU A 48 15.07 -7.35 -8.75
CA GLU A 48 16.47 -7.30 -9.17
C GLU A 48 16.61 -6.56 -10.50
N HIS A 49 17.75 -5.87 -10.67
CA HIS A 49 18.06 -5.06 -11.85
C HIS A 49 18.02 -5.82 -13.18
N ALA A 50 18.16 -7.15 -13.16
CA ALA A 50 18.13 -8.00 -14.34
C ALA A 50 16.80 -7.95 -15.12
N LEU A 51 15.71 -7.52 -14.48
CA LEU A 51 14.39 -7.41 -15.09
C LEU A 51 13.89 -5.97 -15.03
N THR A 52 13.39 -5.47 -16.16
CA THR A 52 12.68 -4.19 -16.22
C THR A 52 11.20 -4.44 -16.42
N VAL A 53 10.39 -4.01 -15.46
CA VAL A 53 8.92 -4.11 -15.51
C VAL A 53 8.37 -2.70 -15.57
N GLU A 54 7.60 -2.38 -16.61
CA GLU A 54 6.96 -1.05 -16.79
C GLU A 54 7.91 0.15 -16.61
N GLY A 55 9.15 0.00 -17.09
CA GLY A 55 10.18 1.04 -16.98
C GLY A 55 10.82 1.18 -15.59
N LYS A 56 10.62 0.19 -14.70
CA LYS A 56 11.30 0.04 -13.40
C LYS A 56 12.36 -1.06 -13.52
N ALA A 57 13.64 -0.69 -13.47
CA ALA A 57 14.77 -1.62 -13.66
C ALA A 57 15.31 -2.11 -12.30
N GLY A 58 14.52 -2.95 -11.64
CA GLY A 58 14.76 -3.40 -10.27
C GLY A 58 14.30 -2.37 -9.23
N ASP A 59 15.04 -1.27 -9.08
CA ASP A 59 14.67 -0.18 -8.18
C ASP A 59 13.39 0.55 -8.64
N ARG A 60 12.58 1.01 -7.68
CA ARG A 60 11.38 1.80 -7.98
C ARG A 60 11.75 3.24 -8.29
N ASN A 61 11.24 3.78 -9.40
CA ASN A 61 11.48 5.18 -9.76
C ASN A 61 10.77 6.18 -8.81
N ASN A 62 9.76 5.72 -8.06
CA ASN A 62 9.04 6.53 -7.07
C ASN A 62 8.43 5.63 -5.98
N LEU A 63 7.94 6.26 -4.91
CA LEU A 63 7.20 5.58 -3.83
C LEU A 63 5.69 5.63 -4.03
N SER A 64 5.23 5.86 -5.26
CA SER A 64 3.81 5.80 -5.58
C SER A 64 3.36 4.35 -5.72
N ALA A 65 2.08 4.09 -5.43
CA ALA A 65 1.42 2.86 -5.83
C ALA A 65 1.45 2.71 -7.36
N TRP A 66 1.46 1.47 -7.84
CA TRP A 66 1.43 1.19 -9.27
C TRP A 66 0.07 1.62 -9.85
N HIS A 67 0.02 1.85 -11.16
CA HIS A 67 -1.20 2.16 -11.92
C HIS A 67 -2.07 3.34 -11.40
N SER A 68 -1.52 4.22 -10.56
CA SER A 68 -2.27 5.32 -9.92
C SER A 68 -3.46 4.85 -9.09
N GLU A 69 -3.29 3.74 -8.37
CA GLU A 69 -4.32 3.12 -7.50
C GLU A 69 -4.88 4.05 -6.41
N TYR A 70 -4.26 5.20 -6.14
CA TYR A 70 -4.88 6.25 -5.29
C TYR A 70 -6.19 6.79 -5.88
N SER A 71 -6.26 6.91 -7.21
CA SER A 71 -7.49 7.29 -7.91
C SER A 71 -8.56 6.21 -7.79
N LEU A 72 -8.14 4.94 -7.76
CA LEU A 72 -9.03 3.80 -7.53
C LEU A 72 -9.64 3.85 -6.12
N VAL A 73 -8.82 4.08 -5.10
CA VAL A 73 -9.33 4.23 -3.72
C VAL A 73 -10.30 5.40 -3.62
N ASN A 74 -9.95 6.57 -4.16
CA ASN A 74 -10.81 7.75 -4.11
C ASN A 74 -12.13 7.53 -4.89
N ALA A 75 -12.09 6.87 -6.05
CA ALA A 75 -13.30 6.55 -6.82
C ALA A 75 -14.25 5.61 -6.05
N VAL A 76 -13.70 4.61 -5.37
CA VAL A 76 -14.48 3.68 -4.53
C VAL A 76 -14.99 4.36 -3.26
N ALA A 77 -14.14 5.13 -2.58
CA ALA A 77 -14.49 5.86 -1.37
C ALA A 77 -15.54 6.97 -1.62
N ALA A 78 -15.68 7.46 -2.86
CA ALA A 78 -16.76 8.36 -3.22
C ALA A 78 -18.15 7.68 -3.25
N LEU A 79 -18.20 6.36 -3.35
CA LEU A 79 -19.44 5.57 -3.51
C LEU A 79 -19.83 4.78 -2.27
N THR A 80 -18.86 4.48 -1.40
CA THR A 80 -19.05 3.70 -0.18
C THR A 80 -18.51 4.50 1.00
N ASN A 81 -19.25 4.54 2.12
CA ASN A 81 -18.84 5.25 3.34
C ASN A 81 -17.89 4.44 4.24
N ASN A 82 -17.53 3.23 3.82
CA ASN A 82 -16.73 2.27 4.56
C ASN A 82 -15.78 1.57 3.58
N THR A 83 -14.67 2.25 3.28
CA THR A 83 -13.63 1.76 2.38
C THR A 83 -12.38 1.41 3.17
N ILE A 84 -11.88 0.20 2.99
CA ILE A 84 -10.63 -0.27 3.59
C ILE A 84 -9.59 -0.44 2.48
N GLY A 85 -8.47 0.27 2.60
CA GLY A 85 -7.32 0.07 1.72
C GLY A 85 -6.46 -1.10 2.20
N VAL A 86 -6.02 -1.96 1.28
CA VAL A 86 -5.07 -3.05 1.57
C VAL A 86 -3.82 -2.85 0.72
N VAL A 87 -2.67 -2.62 1.36
CA VAL A 87 -1.40 -2.33 0.68
C VAL A 87 -0.52 -3.57 0.67
N ASN A 88 -0.40 -4.22 -0.50
CA ASN A 88 0.62 -5.25 -0.76
C ASN A 88 1.83 -4.59 -1.45
N ALA A 89 2.83 -4.19 -0.67
CA ALA A 89 4.00 -3.52 -1.20
C ALA A 89 5.30 -4.12 -0.67
N VAL A 90 6.32 -4.13 -1.53
CA VAL A 90 7.69 -4.54 -1.21
C VAL A 90 8.39 -3.62 -0.20
N GLY A 91 7.85 -2.42 0.02
CA GLY A 91 8.42 -1.39 0.90
C GLY A 91 7.47 -0.20 1.05
N PRO A 92 7.92 0.95 1.58
CA PRO A 92 7.05 2.10 1.82
C PRO A 92 6.39 2.60 0.52
N VAL A 93 5.15 3.05 0.66
CA VAL A 93 4.30 3.63 -0.37
C VAL A 93 3.63 4.85 0.24
N LEU A 94 3.56 5.95 -0.50
CA LEU A 94 2.88 7.16 -0.05
C LEU A 94 1.36 6.91 -0.03
N VAL A 95 0.67 7.25 1.06
CA VAL A 95 -0.79 7.03 1.18
C VAL A 95 -1.58 8.32 1.45
N GLU A 96 -0.88 9.44 1.64
CA GLU A 96 -1.46 10.78 1.90
C GLU A 96 -2.51 11.22 0.87
N ALA A 97 -2.46 10.69 -0.35
CA ALA A 97 -3.41 11.02 -1.41
C ALA A 97 -4.85 10.50 -1.17
N TRP A 98 -5.05 9.59 -0.22
CA TRP A 98 -6.34 8.95 0.03
C TRP A 98 -6.61 8.58 1.49
N ILE A 99 -5.58 8.47 2.34
CA ILE A 99 -5.74 7.98 3.72
C ILE A 99 -6.62 8.89 4.59
N ASP A 100 -6.62 10.20 4.33
CA ASP A 100 -7.43 11.19 5.05
C ASP A 100 -8.85 11.36 4.47
N HIS A 101 -9.22 10.57 3.46
CA HIS A 101 -10.56 10.61 2.88
C HIS A 101 -11.59 10.15 3.93
N SER A 102 -12.66 10.93 4.15
CA SER A 102 -13.62 10.70 5.26
C SER A 102 -14.30 9.33 5.25
N ASN A 103 -14.37 8.70 4.08
CA ASN A 103 -14.98 7.39 3.87
C ASN A 103 -13.97 6.23 3.90
N VAL A 104 -12.68 6.52 4.04
CA VAL A 104 -11.65 5.51 4.28
C VAL A 104 -11.59 5.25 5.78
N THR A 105 -11.99 4.04 6.18
CA THR A 105 -12.20 3.69 7.59
C THR A 105 -11.03 2.91 8.18
N ALA A 106 -10.24 2.23 7.34
CA ALA A 106 -9.06 1.50 7.77
C ALA A 106 -8.05 1.33 6.62
N LEU A 107 -6.80 1.05 7.01
CA LEU A 107 -5.72 0.66 6.12
C LEU A 107 -5.05 -0.60 6.70
N ILE A 108 -4.96 -1.65 5.90
CA ILE A 108 -4.25 -2.89 6.22
C ILE A 108 -2.97 -2.94 5.40
N TRP A 109 -1.83 -3.10 6.08
CA TRP A 109 -0.55 -3.28 5.41
C TRP A 109 -0.13 -4.75 5.42
N SER A 110 -0.15 -5.38 4.26
CA SER A 110 0.11 -6.82 4.10
C SER A 110 1.51 -7.16 3.62
N GLY A 111 2.23 -6.17 3.08
CA GLY A 111 3.57 -6.39 2.54
C GLY A 111 3.55 -7.36 1.36
N VAL A 112 4.35 -8.43 1.42
CA VAL A 112 4.40 -9.49 0.39
C VAL A 112 4.03 -10.83 1.05
N PRO A 113 2.72 -11.15 1.16
CA PRO A 113 2.22 -12.22 2.03
C PRO A 113 2.40 -13.66 1.49
N GLY A 114 3.01 -13.84 0.32
CA GLY A 114 3.27 -15.15 -0.27
C GLY A 114 2.00 -15.90 -0.70
N GLN A 115 2.07 -17.23 -0.77
CA GLN A 115 1.01 -18.07 -1.34
C GLN A 115 -0.33 -18.01 -0.56
N GLU A 116 -0.28 -17.73 0.76
CA GLU A 116 -1.46 -17.70 1.64
C GLU A 116 -2.05 -16.28 1.78
N ALA A 117 -1.71 -15.37 0.86
CA ALA A 117 -2.18 -13.97 0.84
C ALA A 117 -3.69 -13.79 1.04
N GLY A 118 -4.49 -14.78 0.63
CA GLY A 118 -5.94 -14.76 0.79
C GLY A 118 -6.43 -15.19 2.17
N MET A 119 -5.98 -16.34 2.68
CA MET A 119 -6.64 -17.03 3.78
C MET A 119 -6.32 -16.43 5.15
N GLN A 120 -5.04 -16.22 5.48
CA GLN A 120 -4.68 -15.87 6.87
C GLN A 120 -4.75 -14.36 7.16
N LEU A 121 -4.51 -13.51 6.16
CA LEU A 121 -4.34 -12.08 6.40
C LEU A 121 -5.63 -11.27 6.27
N LEU A 122 -6.51 -11.63 5.33
CA LEU A 122 -7.69 -10.82 5.01
C LEU A 122 -8.97 -11.37 5.62
N VAL A 123 -9.07 -12.69 5.78
CA VAL A 123 -10.27 -13.29 6.34
C VAL A 123 -10.20 -13.27 7.86
N ASP A 124 -9.18 -13.86 8.46
CA ASP A 124 -9.11 -13.98 9.93
C ASP A 124 -9.03 -12.61 10.63
N VAL A 125 -8.27 -11.66 10.08
CA VAL A 125 -8.16 -10.31 10.65
C VAL A 125 -9.42 -9.49 10.39
N SER A 126 -9.94 -9.48 9.15
CA SER A 126 -11.11 -8.63 8.84
C SER A 126 -12.42 -9.14 9.46
N TRP A 127 -12.52 -10.45 9.74
CA TRP A 127 -13.66 -11.02 10.48
C TRP A 127 -13.43 -11.05 12.00
N GLY A 128 -12.26 -10.63 12.49
CA GLY A 128 -11.96 -10.55 13.92
C GLY A 128 -11.67 -11.89 14.60
N ASP A 129 -11.39 -12.94 13.83
CA ASP A 129 -10.94 -14.24 14.35
C ASP A 129 -9.51 -14.15 14.91
N TYR A 130 -8.71 -13.21 14.39
CA TYR A 130 -7.38 -12.92 14.88
C TYR A 130 -7.18 -11.43 15.11
N ASN A 131 -6.53 -11.07 16.23
CA ASN A 131 -6.21 -9.69 16.53
C ASN A 131 -4.84 -9.33 15.91
N PRO A 132 -4.79 -8.42 14.93
CA PRO A 132 -3.55 -8.00 14.29
C PRO A 132 -2.52 -7.48 15.31
N SER A 133 -1.32 -8.05 15.26
CA SER A 133 -0.21 -7.71 16.18
C SER A 133 1.05 -7.28 15.45
N GLY A 134 0.96 -7.07 14.13
CA GLY A 134 2.07 -6.61 13.31
C GLY A 134 2.48 -5.18 13.68
N ARG A 135 3.70 -4.80 13.33
CA ARG A 135 4.15 -3.40 13.31
C ARG A 135 4.96 -3.18 12.05
N LEU A 136 4.94 -1.96 11.52
CA LEU A 136 5.74 -1.62 10.35
C LEU A 136 7.23 -1.76 10.69
N PRO A 137 8.01 -2.52 9.89
CA PRO A 137 9.46 -2.69 10.11
C PRO A 137 10.28 -1.51 9.55
N TYR A 138 9.63 -0.50 8.97
CA TYR A 138 10.22 0.71 8.39
C TYR A 138 9.30 1.92 8.60
N ALA A 139 9.86 3.13 8.51
CA ALA A 139 9.10 4.36 8.52
C ALA A 139 8.41 4.59 7.17
N VAL A 140 7.15 5.04 7.19
CA VAL A 140 6.40 5.47 6.01
C VAL A 140 6.28 7.00 6.03
N ALA A 141 6.99 7.65 5.12
CA ALA A 141 7.02 9.11 5.02
C ALA A 141 5.76 9.67 4.34
N THR A 142 5.46 10.94 4.64
CA THR A 142 4.44 11.73 3.94
C THR A 142 4.89 12.15 2.54
N ASN A 143 6.19 12.40 2.36
CA ASN A 143 6.78 12.75 1.09
C ASN A 143 8.02 11.89 0.82
N GLN A 144 8.22 11.49 -0.44
CA GLN A 144 9.43 10.75 -0.84
C GLN A 144 10.73 11.52 -0.56
N ARG A 145 10.69 12.86 -0.60
CA ARG A 145 11.85 13.70 -0.30
C ARG A 145 12.22 13.75 1.18
N ASP A 146 11.35 13.26 2.06
CA ASP A 146 11.65 13.21 3.50
C ASP A 146 12.58 12.04 3.85
N TYR A 147 12.80 11.10 2.92
CA TYR A 147 13.85 10.10 3.08
C TYR A 147 15.23 10.72 2.79
N PRO A 148 16.25 10.44 3.63
CA PRO A 148 17.57 11.05 3.50
C PRO A 148 18.32 10.58 2.25
N ALA A 149 18.11 9.31 1.86
CA ALA A 149 18.71 8.71 0.69
C ALA A 149 17.80 8.91 -0.53
N GLN A 150 18.36 9.47 -1.60
CA GLN A 150 17.68 9.70 -2.87
C GLN A 150 18.41 8.96 -3.98
N ILE A 151 17.65 8.34 -4.89
CA ILE A 151 18.22 7.59 -6.02
C ILE A 151 18.71 8.58 -7.09
N ASP A 152 19.94 8.39 -7.55
CA ASP A 152 20.49 9.11 -8.70
C ASP A 152 20.22 8.34 -10.00
N PHE A 153 19.23 8.80 -10.77
CA PHE A 153 18.86 8.24 -12.07
C PHE A 153 19.63 8.83 -13.26
N HIS A 154 20.52 9.82 -13.02
CA HIS A 154 21.10 10.65 -14.08
C HIS A 154 22.63 10.63 -14.13
N SER A 155 23.29 9.83 -13.29
CA SER A 155 24.73 9.66 -13.35
C SER A 155 25.18 9.21 -14.75
N SER A 156 25.93 10.06 -15.44
CA SER A 156 26.56 9.77 -16.73
C SER A 156 27.97 9.21 -16.59
N SER A 157 28.43 8.96 -15.36
CA SER A 157 29.76 8.42 -15.07
C SER A 157 29.77 6.90 -15.27
N SER A 158 30.88 6.36 -15.77
CA SER A 158 31.10 4.90 -15.80
C SER A 158 31.15 4.27 -14.40
N ILE A 159 31.46 5.08 -13.38
CA ILE A 159 31.39 4.71 -11.97
C ILE A 159 30.66 5.83 -11.23
N THR A 160 29.42 5.56 -10.81
CA THR A 160 28.64 6.47 -9.99
C THR A 160 29.22 6.53 -8.58
N GLN A 161 29.56 7.74 -8.10
CA GLN A 161 29.96 7.96 -6.72
C GLN A 161 28.72 8.21 -5.87
N ILE A 162 28.53 7.42 -4.80
CA ILE A 162 27.38 7.54 -3.91
C ILE A 162 27.88 7.95 -2.51
N PRO A 163 27.87 9.25 -2.18
CA PRO A 163 28.28 9.71 -0.86
C PRO A 163 27.14 9.53 0.16
N TYR A 164 27.40 8.75 1.21
CA TYR A 164 26.47 8.47 2.31
C TYR A 164 26.54 9.59 3.37
N ASN A 165 26.17 10.81 2.97
CA ASN A 165 26.27 12.00 3.82
C ASN A 165 25.35 11.97 5.03
N GLU A 166 24.26 11.19 4.95
CA GLU A 166 23.31 10.92 6.02
C GLU A 166 23.89 10.04 7.15
N GLY A 167 25.01 9.35 6.88
CA GLY A 167 25.67 8.48 7.86
C GLY A 167 24.73 7.41 8.41
N THR A 168 24.50 7.42 9.73
CA THR A 168 23.61 6.44 10.39
C THR A 168 22.17 6.93 10.54
N PHE A 169 21.86 8.13 10.07
CA PHE A 169 20.51 8.72 10.13
C PHE A 169 19.70 8.25 8.93
N ILE A 170 19.32 6.97 8.94
CA ILE A 170 18.44 6.33 7.96
C ILE A 170 17.12 5.92 8.63
N ASP A 171 16.05 5.81 7.83
CA ASP A 171 14.72 5.41 8.28
C ASP A 171 14.28 6.21 9.54
N TYR A 172 13.73 5.56 10.57
CA TYR A 172 13.25 6.23 11.79
C TYR A 172 14.30 7.14 12.45
N ARG A 173 15.61 6.81 12.37
CA ARG A 173 16.66 7.66 12.96
C ARG A 173 16.73 9.02 12.28
N HIS A 174 16.47 9.07 10.99
CA HIS A 174 16.36 10.33 10.27
C HIS A 174 15.15 11.12 10.79
N PHE A 175 13.95 10.53 10.72
CA PHE A 175 12.70 11.19 11.13
C PHE A 175 12.75 11.71 12.57
N ASP A 176 13.34 10.93 13.48
CA ASP A 176 13.54 11.30 14.88
C ASP A 176 14.46 12.52 15.02
N SER A 177 15.50 12.62 14.19
CA SER A 177 16.48 13.70 14.24
C SER A 177 15.95 15.03 13.66
N VAL A 178 15.07 14.96 12.65
CA VAL A 178 14.52 16.14 11.95
C VAL A 178 13.07 16.47 12.34
N TRP A 179 12.50 15.75 13.31
CA TRP A 179 11.15 15.97 13.87
C TRP A 179 10.05 15.93 12.80
N ILE A 180 10.23 15.11 11.77
CA ILE A 180 9.22 14.86 10.74
C ILE A 180 8.31 13.72 11.23
N THR A 181 7.00 13.91 11.13
CA THR A 181 6.03 12.88 11.48
C THR A 181 5.90 11.89 10.32
N ALA A 182 6.34 10.66 10.53
CA ALA A 182 6.03 9.54 9.64
C ALA A 182 4.69 8.91 10.06
N LEU A 183 3.92 8.38 9.10
CA LEU A 183 2.62 7.72 9.35
C LEU A 183 2.71 6.60 10.39
N GLY A 184 3.85 5.92 10.48
CA GLY A 184 4.11 4.89 11.51
C GLY A 184 4.16 5.41 12.97
N ARG A 185 4.10 6.74 13.20
CA ARG A 185 3.90 7.35 14.52
C ARG A 185 2.44 7.71 14.81
N VAL A 186 1.57 7.69 13.80
CA VAL A 186 0.12 7.86 13.95
C VAL A 186 -0.47 6.47 14.18
N ASN A 187 -1.38 6.32 15.15
CA ASN A 187 -2.01 5.05 15.50
C ASN A 187 -2.77 4.46 14.29
N LEU A 188 -2.07 3.74 13.42
CA LEU A 188 -2.69 2.75 12.54
C LEU A 188 -3.29 1.70 13.46
N HIS A 189 -4.62 1.57 13.41
CA HIS A 189 -5.28 0.36 13.86
C HIS A 189 -4.90 -0.69 12.82
N LEU A 190 -3.77 -1.35 13.06
CA LEU A 190 -3.39 -2.58 12.40
C LEU A 190 -4.37 -3.65 12.80
#